data_AF-A0A348V6W6-F1
#
_entry.id   AF-A0A348V6W6-F1
#
_cell.length_a   1.000
_cell.length_b   1.000
_cell.length_c   1.000
_cell.angle_alpha   90.00
_cell.angle_beta   90.00
_cell.angle_gamma   90.00
#
_symmetry.space_group_name_H-M   'P 1'
#
loop_
_entity.id
_entity.type
_entity.pdbx_description
1 polymer ?
#
loop_
_entity_poly.entity_id
_entity_poly.type
_entity_poly.pdbx_seq_one_letter_code
_entity_poly.pdbx_strand_id
1 'polypeptide(L)'
;MTLDNDLKNQSTVINLVSALNVSRKERDFMVESLSRKGIYELLQHEGDIAAVKEKLSGRRIPLTPEQHVLATVIRYQPSFDATIGSWLKQRKRDEAYAVEFILGHYDVKKGRLTDAGTSADIASKASFEDMKALRKHSIYAGDLGRLYKWENRAGKVNFNREAQYVARALIGRSLDVDVSREYEGRTAQIIETEAFETSDKVTRSRYCMLAAPGQIDVMPHRGQNLLNVGSDKLGTPSCVMIRSVVIGENIIEGPGRVGSALQANNLGGLVLGINIPLEGTTASSGFIPGNVEYSLGRYRMQHSQ
;
A
#
# COMPACT_ATOMS: atom_id res chain seq x y z
N MET A 1 26.19 15.07 18.72
CA MET A 1 26.86 13.88 18.17
C MET A 1 28.28 14.29 17.81
N THR A 2 29.29 13.53 18.22
CA THR A 2 30.71 13.80 17.91
C THR A 2 31.04 13.31 16.50
N LEU A 3 31.92 14.02 15.79
CA LEU A 3 32.35 13.70 14.42
C LEU A 3 32.79 12.22 14.25
N ASP A 4 33.38 11.64 15.29
CA ASP A 4 33.81 10.24 15.32
C ASP A 4 32.65 9.23 15.22
N ASN A 5 31.49 9.55 15.80
CA ASN A 5 30.31 8.68 15.72
C ASN A 5 29.70 8.69 14.31
N ASP A 6 29.72 9.84 13.63
CA ASP A 6 29.20 9.96 12.27
C ASP A 6 30.07 9.19 11.27
N LEU A 7 31.40 9.25 11.43
CA LEU A 7 32.35 8.47 10.64
C LEU A 7 32.21 6.96 10.88
N LYS A 8 32.03 6.55 12.14
CA LYS A 8 31.78 5.14 12.49
C LYS A 8 30.48 4.63 11.86
N ASN A 9 29.42 5.43 11.89
CA ASN A 9 28.12 5.09 11.28
C ASN A 9 28.20 4.97 9.75
N GLN A 10 28.89 5.89 9.07
CA GLN A 10 29.11 5.82 7.62
C GLN A 10 29.91 4.57 7.22
N SER A 11 30.98 4.26 7.96
CA SER A 11 31.78 3.05 7.72
C SER A 11 30.94 1.77 7.82
N THR A 12 30.06 1.68 8.82
CA THR A 12 29.15 0.53 8.98
C THR A 12 28.18 0.38 7.81
N VAL A 13 27.58 1.47 7.32
CA VAL A 13 26.69 1.44 6.15
C VAL A 13 27.44 0.99 4.90
N ILE A 14 28.64 1.51 4.67
CA ILE A 14 29.51 1.10 3.55
C ILE A 14 29.81 -0.40 3.63
N ASN A 15 30.15 -0.90 4.82
CA ASN A 15 30.46 -2.30 5.06
C ASN A 15 29.27 -3.25 4.84
N LEU A 16 28.05 -2.78 5.10
CA LEU A 16 26.82 -3.54 4.86
C LEU A 16 26.45 -3.57 3.37
N VAL A 17 26.51 -2.40 2.71
CA VAL A 17 26.21 -2.27 1.28
C VAL A 17 27.21 -3.04 0.41
N SER A 18 28.47 -3.12 0.83
CA SER A 18 29.51 -3.86 0.09
C SER A 18 29.26 -5.38 0.04
N ALA A 19 28.42 -5.93 0.93
CA ALA A 19 28.01 -7.33 0.89
C ALA A 19 26.99 -7.62 -0.21
N LEU A 20 26.43 -6.59 -0.87
CA LEU A 20 25.48 -6.74 -1.96
C LEU A 20 26.18 -6.87 -3.31
N ASN A 21 25.63 -7.74 -4.16
CA ASN A 21 26.07 -7.88 -5.55
C ASN A 21 25.37 -6.84 -6.46
N VAL A 22 25.70 -5.55 -6.27
CA VAL A 22 25.14 -4.43 -7.06
C VAL A 22 26.25 -3.55 -7.65
N SER A 23 25.91 -2.74 -8.66
CA SER A 23 26.86 -1.88 -9.36
C SER A 23 27.45 -0.81 -8.42
N ARG A 24 28.63 -0.28 -8.75
CA ARG A 24 29.28 0.77 -7.95
C ARG A 24 28.39 2.00 -7.78
N LYS A 25 27.74 2.43 -8.86
CA LYS A 25 26.81 3.57 -8.86
C LYS A 25 25.63 3.36 -7.90
N GLU A 26 25.09 2.13 -7.86
CA GLU A 26 24.03 1.78 -6.92
C GLU A 26 24.55 1.79 -5.47
N ARG A 27 25.75 1.27 -5.20
CA ARG A 27 26.35 1.31 -3.86
C ARG A 27 26.55 2.72 -3.35
N ASP A 28 27.11 3.61 -4.17
CA ASP A 28 27.40 4.98 -3.78
C ASP A 28 26.10 5.73 -3.43
N PHE A 29 25.05 5.53 -4.23
CA PHE A 29 23.71 6.08 -3.97
C PHE A 29 23.07 5.51 -2.69
N MET A 30 23.20 4.20 -2.45
CA MET A 30 22.70 3.58 -1.22
C MET A 30 23.37 4.13 0.03
N VAL A 31 24.70 4.25 0.02
CA VAL A 31 25.46 4.74 1.16
C VAL A 31 24.97 6.14 1.52
N GLU A 32 24.83 7.01 0.52
CA GLU A 32 24.30 8.36 0.72
C GLU A 32 22.85 8.35 1.28
N SER A 33 21.94 7.57 0.68
CA SER A 33 20.53 7.48 1.09
C SER A 33 20.39 6.97 2.52
N LEU A 34 21.07 5.86 2.84
CA LEU A 34 20.97 5.17 4.12
C LEU A 34 21.62 5.98 5.26
N SER A 35 22.75 6.65 5.01
CA SER A 35 23.41 7.49 6.00
C SER A 35 22.56 8.71 6.41
N ARG A 36 21.76 9.28 5.50
CA ARG A 36 20.86 10.41 5.81
C ARG A 36 19.64 10.02 6.67
N LYS A 37 19.36 8.73 6.81
CA LYS A 37 18.06 8.20 7.29
C LYS A 37 18.06 7.66 8.70
N GLY A 38 19.14 7.81 9.44
CA GLY A 38 19.18 7.27 10.79
C GLY A 38 19.16 5.74 10.84
N ILE A 39 19.50 5.02 9.75
CA ILE A 39 19.46 3.55 9.79
C ILE A 39 20.44 2.97 10.81
N TYR A 40 21.41 3.77 11.27
CA TYR A 40 22.26 3.46 12.41
C TYR A 40 21.50 3.30 13.74
N GLU A 41 20.28 3.80 13.85
CA GLU A 41 19.37 3.50 14.97
C GLU A 41 18.97 2.02 14.99
N LEU A 42 18.99 1.33 13.85
CA LEU A 42 18.82 -0.13 13.76
C LEU A 42 20.13 -0.90 14.00
N LEU A 43 21.26 -0.19 14.20
CA LEU A 43 22.61 -0.74 14.33
C LEU A 43 23.14 -0.63 15.77
N GLN A 44 22.28 -0.50 16.77
CA GLN A 44 22.68 -0.28 18.17
C GLN A 44 23.44 -1.46 18.80
N HIS A 45 23.41 -2.66 18.20
CA HIS A 45 24.19 -3.81 18.64
C HIS A 45 25.22 -4.22 17.58
N GLU A 46 26.51 -4.13 17.91
CA GLU A 46 27.61 -4.47 16.98
C GLU A 46 27.55 -5.93 16.48
N GLY A 47 26.84 -6.82 17.19
CA GLY A 47 26.61 -8.21 16.79
C GLY A 47 25.65 -8.41 15.60
N ASP A 48 24.84 -7.41 15.25
CA ASP A 48 23.80 -7.53 14.21
C ASP A 48 24.38 -7.51 12.79
N ILE A 49 25.57 -6.91 12.62
CA ILE A 49 26.19 -6.69 11.31
C ILE A 49 26.65 -8.01 10.68
N ALA A 50 27.24 -8.92 11.46
CA ALA A 50 27.78 -10.17 10.95
C ALA A 50 26.68 -11.08 10.40
N ALA A 51 25.58 -11.23 11.16
CA ALA A 51 24.42 -11.98 10.73
C ALA A 51 23.81 -11.39 9.45
N VAL A 52 23.57 -10.08 9.42
CA VAL A 52 23.01 -9.43 8.24
C VAL A 52 23.91 -9.61 7.02
N LYS A 53 25.24 -9.47 7.15
CA LYS A 53 26.19 -9.72 6.04
C LYS A 53 26.12 -11.15 5.53
N GLU A 54 26.10 -12.14 6.41
CA GLU A 54 25.97 -13.53 6.02
C GLU A 54 24.65 -13.81 5.31
N LYS A 55 23.54 -13.26 5.80
CA LYS A 55 22.24 -13.35 5.12
C LYS A 55 22.28 -12.74 3.72
N LEU A 56 22.84 -11.53 3.57
CA LEU A 56 22.93 -10.82 2.31
C LEU A 56 23.85 -11.54 1.31
N SER A 57 24.86 -12.26 1.78
CA SER A 57 25.72 -13.14 0.97
C SER A 57 25.02 -14.43 0.50
N GLY A 58 23.78 -14.67 0.94
CA GLY A 58 22.97 -15.82 0.55
C GLY A 58 22.99 -16.99 1.54
N ARG A 59 23.67 -16.87 2.69
CA ARG A 59 23.64 -17.90 3.74
C ARG A 59 22.28 -17.94 4.43
N ARG A 60 21.83 -19.15 4.78
CA ARG A 60 20.60 -19.34 5.55
C ARG A 60 20.91 -19.25 7.04
N ILE A 61 20.69 -18.07 7.59
CA ILE A 61 20.74 -17.85 9.03
C ILE A 61 19.39 -17.30 9.54
N PRO A 62 19.00 -17.63 10.78
CA PRO A 62 17.92 -16.94 11.48
C PRO A 62 18.35 -15.52 11.82
N LEU A 63 17.42 -14.58 11.72
CA LEU A 63 17.63 -13.18 12.07
C LEU A 63 16.66 -12.80 13.18
N THR A 64 17.05 -11.88 14.05
CA THR A 64 16.10 -11.17 14.92
C THR A 64 15.17 -10.28 14.07
N PRO A 65 14.02 -9.84 14.58
CA PRO A 65 13.13 -8.92 13.87
C PRO A 65 13.86 -7.66 13.36
N GLU A 66 14.71 -7.05 14.18
CA GLU A 66 15.46 -5.83 13.85
C GLU A 66 16.50 -6.09 12.76
N GLN A 67 17.23 -7.20 12.86
CA GLN A 67 18.18 -7.64 11.83
C GLN A 67 17.47 -7.96 10.51
N HIS A 68 16.25 -8.51 10.57
CA HIS A 68 15.44 -8.80 9.39
C HIS A 68 15.03 -7.50 8.67
N VAL A 69 14.53 -6.51 9.42
CA VAL A 69 14.21 -5.18 8.88
C VAL A 69 15.44 -4.55 8.22
N LEU A 70 16.58 -4.57 8.91
CA LEU A 70 17.84 -4.04 8.39
C LEU A 70 18.29 -4.75 7.11
N ALA A 71 18.29 -6.08 7.10
CA ALA A 71 18.63 -6.88 5.92
C ALA A 71 17.70 -6.60 4.73
N THR A 72 16.40 -6.45 4.99
CA THR A 72 15.41 -6.12 3.96
C THR A 72 15.64 -4.75 3.36
N VAL A 73 15.83 -3.72 4.20
CA VAL A 73 16.11 -2.36 3.74
C VAL A 73 17.36 -2.37 2.88
N ILE A 74 18.49 -2.91 3.37
CA ILE A 74 19.74 -2.96 2.60
C ILE A 74 19.56 -3.72 1.28
N ARG A 75 18.90 -4.89 1.29
CA ARG A 75 18.74 -5.73 0.10
C ARG A 75 17.95 -5.07 -1.02
N TYR A 76 16.88 -4.34 -0.68
CA TYR A 76 15.91 -3.85 -1.68
C TYR A 76 15.96 -2.34 -1.90
N GLN A 77 16.63 -1.55 -1.04
CA GLN A 77 16.76 -0.10 -1.18
C GLN A 77 17.18 0.39 -2.58
N PRO A 78 18.18 -0.21 -3.27
CA PRO A 78 18.70 0.35 -4.53
C PRO A 78 17.63 0.32 -5.61
N SER A 79 17.01 -0.84 -5.75
CA SER A 79 15.96 -1.10 -6.73
C SER A 79 14.72 -0.28 -6.43
N PHE A 80 14.45 -0.04 -5.14
CA PHE A 80 13.30 0.72 -4.70
C PHE A 80 13.48 2.23 -4.94
N ASP A 81 14.52 2.85 -4.38
CA ASP A 81 14.73 4.30 -4.47
C ASP A 81 15.09 4.77 -5.91
N ALA A 82 15.92 4.03 -6.65
CA ALA A 82 16.31 4.43 -8.01
C ALA A 82 15.13 4.41 -8.99
N THR A 83 14.24 3.43 -8.83
CA THR A 83 13.04 3.29 -9.68
C THR A 83 12.02 4.36 -9.35
N ILE A 84 11.79 4.62 -8.05
CA ILE A 84 10.88 5.69 -7.62
C ILE A 84 11.40 7.03 -8.16
N GLY A 85 12.67 7.34 -7.97
CA GLY A 85 13.27 8.59 -8.46
C GLY A 85 13.21 8.75 -9.99
N SER A 86 13.41 7.67 -10.76
CA SER A 86 13.34 7.73 -12.23
C SER A 86 11.90 7.90 -12.73
N TRP A 87 10.93 7.24 -12.10
CA TRP A 87 9.53 7.30 -12.50
C TRP A 87 8.89 8.64 -12.12
N LEU A 88 9.21 9.17 -10.94
CA LEU A 88 8.75 10.50 -10.49
C LEU A 88 9.20 11.63 -11.40
N LYS A 89 10.42 11.54 -11.94
CA LYS A 89 10.88 12.50 -12.95
C LYS A 89 10.05 12.48 -14.23
N GLN A 90 9.44 11.33 -14.56
CA GLN A 90 8.61 11.17 -15.75
C GLN A 90 7.14 11.55 -15.50
N ARG A 91 6.63 11.38 -14.28
CA ARG A 91 5.25 11.71 -13.91
C ARG A 91 5.25 12.88 -12.91
N LYS A 92 5.05 14.10 -13.44
CA LYS A 92 5.17 15.38 -12.72
C LYS A 92 4.20 15.58 -11.53
N ARG A 93 3.39 14.60 -11.12
CA ARG A 93 2.41 14.73 -10.03
C ARG A 93 2.21 13.37 -9.34
N ASP A 94 2.25 13.39 -8.01
CA ASP A 94 2.11 12.29 -7.04
C ASP A 94 3.35 11.43 -6.73
N GLU A 95 4.28 12.07 -6.00
CA GLU A 95 5.44 11.44 -5.35
C GLU A 95 5.08 10.28 -4.40
N ALA A 96 3.86 10.29 -3.88
CA ALA A 96 3.36 9.29 -2.95
C ALA A 96 2.76 8.04 -3.60
N TYR A 97 2.14 8.16 -4.77
CA TYR A 97 1.56 7.03 -5.50
C TYR A 97 2.65 6.08 -6.06
N ALA A 98 3.83 6.64 -6.34
CA ALA A 98 4.94 5.93 -6.96
C ALA A 98 5.46 4.75 -6.14
N VAL A 99 5.45 4.88 -4.81
CA VAL A 99 6.03 3.89 -3.92
C VAL A 99 5.22 2.60 -3.98
N GLU A 100 3.91 2.67 -3.78
CA GLU A 100 3.02 1.50 -3.78
C GLU A 100 2.84 0.90 -5.18
N PHE A 101 2.85 1.73 -6.23
CA PHE A 101 2.84 1.25 -7.61
C PHE A 101 4.11 0.44 -7.92
N ILE A 102 5.29 0.92 -7.52
CA ILE A 102 6.57 0.21 -7.73
C ILE A 102 6.62 -1.08 -6.92
N LEU A 103 6.09 -1.05 -5.69
CA LEU A 103 5.94 -2.24 -4.86
C LEU A 103 5.11 -3.34 -5.54
N GLY A 104 3.99 -2.99 -6.17
CA GLY A 104 3.10 -3.95 -6.85
C GLY A 104 3.47 -4.34 -8.29
N HIS A 105 4.45 -3.68 -8.92
CA HIS A 105 4.67 -3.81 -10.36
C HIS A 105 6.14 -3.94 -10.77
N TYR A 106 7.13 -3.83 -9.88
CA TYR A 106 8.54 -3.74 -10.29
C TYR A 106 9.34 -5.03 -10.12
N ASP A 107 9.89 -5.56 -11.23
CA ASP A 107 10.76 -6.74 -11.21
C ASP A 107 12.20 -6.41 -10.85
N VAL A 108 12.57 -6.69 -9.59
CA VAL A 108 13.93 -6.49 -9.04
C VAL A 108 15.01 -7.19 -9.87
N LYS A 109 14.71 -8.37 -10.44
CA LYS A 109 15.72 -9.14 -11.19
C LYS A 109 15.97 -8.55 -12.57
N LYS A 110 14.95 -7.94 -13.18
CA LYS A 110 15.03 -7.40 -14.55
C LYS A 110 15.24 -5.89 -14.59
N GLY A 111 15.16 -5.22 -13.44
CA GLY A 111 15.34 -3.77 -13.36
C GLY A 111 14.27 -3.00 -14.15
N ARG A 112 13.03 -3.51 -14.23
CA ARG A 112 11.94 -2.90 -14.99
C ARG A 112 10.58 -3.12 -14.37
N LEU A 113 9.65 -2.22 -14.68
CA LEU A 113 8.23 -2.41 -14.39
C LEU A 113 7.67 -3.56 -15.25
N THR A 114 6.80 -4.33 -14.64
CA THR A 114 6.09 -5.50 -15.16
C THR A 114 4.61 -5.35 -14.82
N ASP A 115 3.75 -6.06 -15.55
CA ASP A 115 2.32 -6.03 -15.25
C ASP A 115 2.05 -6.52 -13.82
N ALA A 116 1.00 -5.96 -13.21
CA ALA A 116 0.58 -6.25 -11.84
C ALA A 116 0.47 -7.76 -11.60
N GLY A 117 1.09 -8.24 -10.53
CA GLY A 117 0.96 -9.62 -10.06
C GLY A 117 1.89 -10.61 -10.74
N THR A 118 2.75 -10.25 -11.70
CA THR A 118 3.76 -11.22 -12.16
C THR A 118 4.64 -11.64 -10.97
N SER A 119 5.01 -12.92 -10.85
CA SER A 119 5.84 -13.46 -9.73
C SER A 119 7.26 -12.90 -9.66
N ALA A 120 7.52 -11.87 -10.44
CA ALA A 120 8.78 -11.23 -10.61
C ALA A 120 8.83 -9.86 -9.88
N ASP A 121 7.68 -9.28 -9.51
CA ASP A 121 7.62 -8.00 -8.80
C ASP A 121 8.14 -8.04 -7.34
N ILE A 122 8.31 -6.89 -6.69
CA ILE A 122 8.73 -6.80 -5.27
C ILE A 122 7.66 -7.40 -4.36
N ALA A 123 6.38 -7.07 -4.55
CA ALA A 123 5.26 -7.54 -3.73
C ALA A 123 5.06 -9.06 -3.72
N SER A 124 5.47 -9.76 -4.78
CA SER A 124 5.43 -11.22 -4.88
C SER A 124 6.60 -11.92 -4.18
N LYS A 125 7.62 -11.18 -3.75
CA LYS A 125 8.82 -11.70 -3.10
C LYS A 125 9.02 -11.20 -1.68
N ALA A 126 8.60 -9.97 -1.39
CA ALA A 126 8.70 -9.33 -0.09
C ALA A 126 7.44 -9.66 0.73
N SER A 127 7.63 -9.97 2.02
CA SER A 127 6.51 -10.08 2.95
C SER A 127 5.91 -8.69 3.24
N PHE A 128 4.69 -8.62 3.78
CA PHE A 128 4.10 -7.32 4.12
C PHE A 128 4.96 -6.49 5.09
N GLU A 129 5.57 -7.15 6.08
CA GLU A 129 6.49 -6.50 7.02
C GLU A 129 7.75 -5.97 6.30
N ASP A 130 8.22 -6.66 5.27
CA ASP A 130 9.32 -6.16 4.43
C ASP A 130 8.93 -4.90 3.67
N MET A 131 7.71 -4.87 3.14
CA MET A 131 7.16 -3.71 2.42
C MET A 131 7.00 -2.51 3.34
N LYS A 132 6.52 -2.75 4.57
CA LYS A 132 6.39 -1.72 5.61
C LYS A 132 7.74 -1.17 6.04
N ALA A 133 8.75 -2.04 6.19
CA ALA A 133 10.13 -1.64 6.46
C ALA A 133 10.70 -0.76 5.33
N LEU A 134 10.55 -1.17 4.08
CA LEU A 134 11.00 -0.40 2.91
C LEU A 134 10.32 0.96 2.84
N ARG A 135 9.00 1.00 3.05
CA ARG A 135 8.22 2.24 3.07
C ARG A 135 8.72 3.22 4.13
N LYS A 136 8.91 2.75 5.37
CA LYS A 136 9.41 3.56 6.51
C LYS A 136 10.78 4.17 6.23
N HIS A 137 11.66 3.40 5.58
CA HIS A 137 13.04 3.82 5.31
C HIS A 137 13.26 4.34 3.88
N SER A 138 12.20 4.63 3.11
CA SER A 138 12.26 5.25 1.77
C SER A 138 12.55 6.76 1.84
N ILE A 139 13.34 7.35 0.92
CA ILE A 139 13.62 8.81 0.96
C ILE A 139 12.35 9.67 0.85
N TYR A 140 11.25 9.06 0.39
CA TYR A 140 9.93 9.64 0.21
C TYR A 140 8.96 9.37 1.39
N ALA A 141 9.43 8.74 2.48
CA ALA A 141 8.59 8.37 3.64
C ALA A 141 7.94 9.58 4.33
N GLY A 142 8.63 10.73 4.32
CA GLY A 142 8.12 11.98 4.91
C GLY A 142 6.95 12.58 4.13
N ASP A 143 6.96 12.47 2.80
CA ASP A 143 5.88 12.95 1.94
C ASP A 143 4.64 12.05 2.01
N LEU A 144 4.86 10.73 2.15
CA LEU A 144 3.81 9.77 2.48
C LEU A 144 3.14 10.14 3.82
N GLY A 145 3.91 10.33 4.89
CA GLY A 145 3.36 10.69 6.21
C GLY A 145 2.55 12.01 6.23
N ARG A 146 2.86 12.96 5.34
CA ARG A 146 2.11 14.22 5.20
C ARG A 146 0.76 14.06 4.50
N LEU A 147 0.61 13.07 3.63
CA LEU A 147 -0.69 12.72 3.04
C LEU A 147 -1.64 12.07 4.06
N TYR A 148 -1.11 11.30 5.00
CA TYR A 148 -1.92 10.69 6.06
C TYR A 148 -2.27 11.63 7.21
N LYS A 149 -1.61 12.79 7.31
CA LYS A 149 -1.94 13.87 8.28
C LYS A 149 -3.22 14.66 7.95
N TRP A 150 -4.03 14.20 6.97
CA TRP A 150 -5.37 14.75 6.71
C TRP A 150 -6.40 14.35 7.78
N GLU A 151 -5.95 13.66 8.83
CA GLU A 151 -6.61 13.51 10.11
C GLU A 151 -7.08 14.87 10.63
N ASN A 152 -8.39 15.01 10.89
CA ASN A 152 -9.05 16.18 11.50
C ASN A 152 -9.59 17.27 10.56
N ARG A 153 -10.23 16.91 9.43
CA ARG A 153 -11.34 17.74 8.91
C ARG A 153 -12.67 17.07 9.21
N ALA A 154 -13.54 17.76 9.95
CA ALA A 154 -14.89 17.31 10.25
C ALA A 154 -15.60 16.86 8.95
N GLY A 155 -16.19 15.66 8.98
CA GLY A 155 -16.95 15.10 7.85
C GLY A 155 -16.18 14.19 6.89
N LYS A 156 -14.85 14.05 6.98
CA LYS A 156 -14.06 13.13 6.12
C LYS A 156 -13.89 11.73 6.73
N VAL A 157 -13.85 10.69 5.90
CA VAL A 157 -13.58 9.31 6.34
C VAL A 157 -12.09 9.17 6.70
N ASN A 158 -11.80 8.64 7.89
CA ASN A 158 -10.43 8.30 8.28
C ASN A 158 -10.11 6.87 7.82
N PHE A 159 -9.35 6.76 6.74
CA PHE A 159 -8.94 5.47 6.17
C PHE A 159 -7.81 4.78 6.95
N ASN A 160 -7.13 5.48 7.87
CA ASN A 160 -6.10 4.90 8.76
C ASN A 160 -6.72 4.14 9.96
N ARG A 161 -7.90 3.56 9.76
CA ARG A 161 -8.65 2.84 10.79
C ARG A 161 -8.92 1.42 10.29
N GLU A 162 -9.25 0.54 11.21
CA GLU A 162 -9.60 -0.85 10.90
C GLU A 162 -10.65 -0.97 9.79
N ALA A 163 -10.53 -2.00 8.95
CA ALA A 163 -11.39 -2.19 7.77
C ALA A 163 -12.88 -2.13 8.12
N GLN A 164 -13.29 -2.66 9.28
CA GLN A 164 -14.67 -2.58 9.74
C GLN A 164 -15.15 -1.14 10.01
N TYR A 165 -14.30 -0.28 10.56
CA TYR A 165 -14.62 1.13 10.74
C TYR A 165 -14.78 1.81 9.39
N VAL A 166 -13.81 1.63 8.49
CA VAL A 166 -13.82 2.24 7.16
C VAL A 166 -15.04 1.76 6.36
N ALA A 167 -15.36 0.46 6.42
CA ALA A 167 -16.51 -0.12 5.75
C ALA A 167 -17.83 0.52 6.18
N ARG A 168 -18.03 0.74 7.49
CA ARG A 168 -19.18 1.49 8.00
C ARG A 168 -19.16 2.95 7.56
N ALA A 169 -18.01 3.61 7.67
CA ALA A 169 -17.86 5.03 7.37
C ALA A 169 -18.18 5.38 5.90
N LEU A 170 -17.96 4.44 4.99
CA LEU A 170 -18.26 4.58 3.56
C LEU A 170 -19.75 4.45 3.24
N ILE A 171 -20.57 3.80 4.07
CA ILE A 171 -22.00 3.63 3.79
C ILE A 171 -22.70 4.99 3.74
N GLY A 172 -23.50 5.21 2.69
CA GLY A 172 -24.25 6.45 2.44
C GLY A 172 -23.43 7.54 1.73
N ARG A 173 -22.11 7.37 1.60
CA ARG A 173 -21.24 8.31 0.89
C ARG A 173 -21.37 8.16 -0.63
N SER A 174 -21.21 9.25 -1.35
CA SER A 174 -21.27 9.27 -2.81
C SER A 174 -19.88 9.46 -3.42
N LEU A 175 -19.59 8.66 -4.44
CA LEU A 175 -18.42 8.78 -5.29
C LEU A 175 -18.78 9.66 -6.49
N ASP A 176 -17.99 10.72 -6.69
CA ASP A 176 -18.01 11.50 -7.93
C ASP A 176 -16.96 10.93 -8.88
N VAL A 177 -17.39 10.01 -9.76
CA VAL A 177 -16.54 9.26 -10.68
C VAL A 177 -17.19 9.18 -12.06
N ASP A 178 -16.36 9.09 -13.09
CA ASP A 178 -16.82 8.76 -14.43
C ASP A 178 -17.39 7.33 -14.42
N VAL A 179 -18.70 7.25 -14.52
CA VAL A 179 -19.46 6.00 -14.62
C VAL A 179 -19.55 5.54 -16.07
N SER A 180 -20.04 4.32 -16.31
CA SER A 180 -20.29 3.84 -17.67
C SER A 180 -21.15 4.84 -18.45
N ARG A 181 -21.07 4.81 -19.79
CA ARG A 181 -21.86 5.70 -20.67
C ARG A 181 -23.37 5.65 -20.38
N GLU A 182 -23.86 4.55 -19.82
CA GLU A 182 -25.25 4.38 -19.39
C GLU A 182 -25.63 5.32 -18.22
N TYR A 183 -24.67 5.73 -17.40
CA TYR A 183 -24.89 6.49 -16.17
C TYR A 183 -24.21 7.86 -16.14
N GLU A 184 -23.57 8.28 -17.25
CA GLU A 184 -22.72 9.46 -17.35
C GLU A 184 -23.29 10.71 -16.64
N GLY A 185 -22.45 11.41 -15.87
CA GLY A 185 -22.83 12.60 -15.09
C GLY A 185 -23.58 12.33 -13.78
N ARG A 186 -23.68 11.08 -13.33
CA ARG A 186 -24.31 10.71 -12.05
C ARG A 186 -23.28 10.28 -11.01
N THR A 187 -23.54 10.63 -9.76
CA THR A 187 -22.77 10.15 -8.61
C THR A 187 -23.24 8.75 -8.20
N ALA A 188 -22.31 7.96 -7.65
CA ALA A 188 -22.58 6.62 -7.17
C ALA A 188 -22.60 6.59 -5.63
N GLN A 189 -23.78 6.41 -5.04
CA GLN A 189 -23.90 6.29 -3.59
C GLN A 189 -23.59 4.86 -3.12
N ILE A 190 -22.65 4.71 -2.20
CA ILE A 190 -22.27 3.42 -1.62
C ILE A 190 -23.34 2.97 -0.62
N ILE A 191 -23.94 1.80 -0.87
CA ILE A 191 -24.99 1.25 0.00
C ILE A 191 -24.61 -0.10 0.63
N GLU A 192 -23.57 -0.78 0.13
CA GLU A 192 -23.05 -2.00 0.76
C GLU A 192 -21.53 -2.10 0.60
N THR A 193 -20.84 -2.45 1.68
CA THR A 193 -19.40 -2.70 1.74
C THR A 193 -19.10 -4.00 2.48
N GLU A 194 -17.89 -4.54 2.29
CA GLU A 194 -17.38 -5.70 3.04
C GLU A 194 -15.95 -5.45 3.48
N ALA A 195 -15.68 -5.65 4.77
CA ALA A 195 -14.37 -5.46 5.35
C ALA A 195 -13.56 -6.76 5.28
N PHE A 196 -12.28 -6.66 4.93
CA PHE A 196 -11.34 -7.78 4.89
C PHE A 196 -10.08 -7.47 5.69
N GLU A 197 -9.57 -8.45 6.43
CA GLU A 197 -8.30 -8.38 7.16
C GLU A 197 -7.63 -9.75 7.19
N THR A 198 -6.30 -9.79 7.03
CA THR A 198 -5.53 -11.03 7.15
C THR A 198 -4.32 -10.83 8.06
N SER A 199 -3.98 -11.87 8.83
CA SER A 199 -2.73 -11.96 9.61
C SER A 199 -1.58 -12.59 8.81
N ASP A 200 -1.88 -13.13 7.63
CA ASP A 200 -0.98 -14.01 6.88
C ASP A 200 -0.33 -13.28 5.69
N LYS A 201 0.50 -14.02 4.94
CA LYS A 201 1.03 -13.55 3.65
C LYS A 201 -0.13 -13.28 2.69
N VAL A 202 -0.24 -12.03 2.25
CA VAL A 202 -1.20 -11.65 1.21
C VAL A 202 -0.89 -12.42 -0.07
N THR A 203 -1.83 -13.23 -0.52
CA THR A 203 -1.72 -13.97 -1.79
C THR A 203 -1.88 -13.00 -2.97
N ARG A 204 -1.34 -13.37 -4.13
CA ARG A 204 -1.42 -12.55 -5.36
C ARG A 204 -2.84 -12.07 -5.67
N SER A 205 -3.84 -12.91 -5.43
CA SER A 205 -5.25 -12.59 -5.66
C SER A 205 -5.83 -11.60 -4.66
N ARG A 206 -5.05 -11.14 -3.66
CA ARG A 206 -5.51 -10.30 -2.54
C ARG A 206 -4.65 -9.05 -2.33
N TYR A 207 -3.86 -8.65 -3.33
CA TYR A 207 -2.99 -7.46 -3.25
C TYR A 207 -3.73 -6.16 -2.96
N CYS A 208 -5.04 -6.11 -3.16
CA CYS A 208 -5.87 -4.99 -2.72
C CYS A 208 -5.79 -4.71 -1.21
N MET A 209 -5.40 -5.70 -0.38
CA MET A 209 -5.19 -5.53 1.07
C MET A 209 -3.88 -4.82 1.41
N LEU A 210 -3.02 -4.61 0.41
CA LEU A 210 -1.75 -3.86 0.52
C LEU A 210 -1.90 -2.40 0.06
N ALA A 211 -3.06 -2.02 -0.46
CA ALA A 211 -3.32 -0.67 -0.93
C ALA A 211 -3.18 0.33 0.22
N ALA A 212 -2.70 1.54 -0.09
CA ALA A 212 -2.69 2.62 0.88
C ALA A 212 -4.07 2.85 1.48
N PRO A 213 -4.13 3.36 2.72
CA PRO A 213 -5.35 3.90 3.28
C PRO A 213 -6.03 4.90 2.33
N GLY A 214 -7.25 4.58 1.91
CA GLY A 214 -8.07 5.39 1.01
C GLY A 214 -7.77 5.18 -0.48
N GLN A 215 -6.71 4.46 -0.83
CA GLN A 215 -6.39 4.12 -2.21
C GLN A 215 -7.33 3.05 -2.75
N ILE A 216 -7.80 3.24 -3.97
CA ILE A 216 -8.56 2.25 -4.71
C ILE A 216 -7.60 1.24 -5.32
N ASP A 217 -7.87 -0.04 -5.09
CA ASP A 217 -7.24 -1.14 -5.81
C ASP A 217 -8.28 -2.02 -6.49
N VAL A 218 -7.95 -2.43 -7.71
CA VAL A 218 -8.85 -3.18 -8.58
C VAL A 218 -8.40 -4.62 -8.61
N MET A 219 -9.18 -5.49 -7.98
CA MET A 219 -8.86 -6.91 -7.88
C MET A 219 -9.54 -7.69 -9.00
N PRO A 220 -8.80 -8.25 -9.97
CA PRO A 220 -9.40 -9.11 -10.99
C PRO A 220 -9.81 -10.45 -10.36
N HIS A 221 -11.09 -10.79 -10.49
CA HIS A 221 -11.67 -12.03 -9.96
C HIS A 221 -12.70 -12.61 -10.93
N ARG A 222 -12.46 -13.82 -11.46
CA ARG A 222 -13.37 -14.54 -12.36
C ARG A 222 -13.89 -13.70 -13.55
N GLY A 223 -12.98 -12.93 -14.18
CA GLY A 223 -13.31 -12.06 -15.32
C GLY A 223 -14.02 -10.76 -14.93
N GLN A 224 -14.15 -10.47 -13.64
CA GLN A 224 -14.71 -9.23 -13.12
C GLN A 224 -13.64 -8.43 -12.39
N ASN A 225 -13.83 -7.11 -12.31
CA ASN A 225 -12.94 -6.21 -11.61
C ASN A 225 -13.63 -5.75 -10.33
N LEU A 226 -13.13 -6.16 -9.17
CA LEU A 226 -13.74 -5.82 -7.89
C LEU A 226 -13.07 -4.56 -7.34
N LEU A 227 -13.87 -3.60 -6.92
CA LEU A 227 -13.40 -2.30 -6.42
C LEU A 227 -13.16 -2.40 -4.90
N ASN A 228 -11.90 -2.22 -4.48
CA ASN A 228 -11.49 -2.25 -3.09
C ASN A 228 -10.84 -0.93 -2.70
N VAL A 229 -10.92 -0.57 -1.43
CA VAL A 229 -10.32 0.62 -0.84
C VAL A 229 -9.41 0.16 0.29
N GLY A 230 -8.13 0.55 0.25
CA GLY A 230 -7.19 0.22 1.32
C GLY A 230 -7.59 0.86 2.64
N SER A 231 -7.34 0.15 3.74
CA SER A 231 -7.51 0.65 5.11
C SER A 231 -6.28 0.31 5.93
N ASP A 232 -5.96 1.14 6.93
CA ASP A 232 -4.87 0.82 7.87
C ASP A 232 -5.42 0.36 9.21
N LYS A 233 -5.05 -0.85 9.59
CA LYS A 233 -4.88 -1.18 10.99
C LYS A 233 -3.40 -1.43 11.17
N LEU A 234 -2.76 -0.65 12.06
CA LEU A 234 -1.35 -0.73 12.39
C LEU A 234 -0.89 -2.20 12.46
N GLY A 235 -0.18 -2.67 11.42
CA GLY A 235 0.41 -4.00 11.38
C GLY A 235 -0.41 -5.14 10.76
N THR A 236 -1.54 -4.87 10.09
CA THR A 236 -2.31 -5.93 9.40
C THR A 236 -2.81 -5.47 8.02
N PRO A 237 -2.52 -6.21 6.93
CA PRO A 237 -3.12 -5.96 5.61
C PRO A 237 -4.64 -5.98 5.70
N SER A 238 -5.28 -4.93 5.19
CA SER A 238 -6.73 -4.79 5.28
C SER A 238 -7.28 -3.92 4.16
N CYS A 239 -8.51 -4.18 3.74
CA CYS A 239 -9.20 -3.36 2.77
C CYS A 239 -10.72 -3.47 2.93
N VAL A 240 -11.43 -2.63 2.19
CA VAL A 240 -12.88 -2.62 2.12
C VAL A 240 -13.30 -2.77 0.67
N MET A 241 -14.10 -3.78 0.37
CA MET A 241 -14.71 -3.96 -0.96
C MET A 241 -16.03 -3.20 -1.04
N ILE A 242 -16.25 -2.48 -2.14
CA ILE A 242 -17.55 -1.89 -2.45
C ILE A 242 -18.40 -2.95 -3.16
N ARG A 243 -19.54 -3.31 -2.55
CA ARG A 243 -20.39 -4.40 -3.02
C ARG A 243 -21.62 -3.96 -3.77
N SER A 244 -22.21 -2.84 -3.35
CA SER A 244 -23.44 -2.34 -3.96
C SER A 244 -23.45 -0.81 -3.93
N VAL A 245 -23.95 -0.21 -5.01
CA VAL A 245 -24.11 1.24 -5.14
C VAL A 245 -25.49 1.59 -5.71
N VAL A 246 -25.91 2.82 -5.51
CA VAL A 246 -27.08 3.43 -6.18
C VAL A 246 -26.58 4.50 -7.14
N ILE A 247 -27.04 4.47 -8.39
CA ILE A 247 -26.70 5.46 -9.42
C ILE A 247 -27.98 5.97 -10.07
N GLY A 248 -28.39 7.19 -9.71
CA GLY A 248 -29.75 7.68 -10.00
C GLY A 248 -30.80 6.81 -9.31
N GLU A 249 -31.70 6.20 -10.08
CA GLU A 249 -32.75 5.31 -9.57
C GLU A 249 -32.33 3.83 -9.56
N ASN A 250 -31.14 3.50 -10.08
CA ASN A 250 -30.72 2.12 -10.25
C ASN A 250 -29.89 1.63 -9.07
N ILE A 251 -30.30 0.49 -8.50
CA ILE A 251 -29.51 -0.24 -7.51
C ILE A 251 -28.63 -1.25 -8.24
N ILE A 252 -27.31 -1.05 -8.18
CA ILE A 252 -26.31 -1.96 -8.74
C ILE A 252 -25.80 -2.86 -7.62
N GLU A 253 -26.26 -4.11 -7.60
CA GLU A 253 -25.86 -5.07 -6.56
C GLU A 253 -24.75 -6.02 -7.02
N GLY A 254 -23.77 -6.28 -6.16
CA GLY A 254 -22.72 -7.26 -6.38
C GLY A 254 -21.42 -6.65 -6.91
N PRO A 255 -20.26 -7.04 -6.36
CA PRO A 255 -19.01 -6.28 -6.50
C PRO A 255 -18.49 -6.21 -7.94
N GLY A 256 -18.68 -7.25 -8.77
CA GLY A 256 -18.26 -7.20 -10.17
C GLY A 256 -19.16 -6.35 -11.06
N ARG A 257 -20.47 -6.29 -10.76
CA ARG A 257 -21.41 -5.39 -11.46
C ARG A 257 -21.11 -3.94 -11.08
N VAL A 258 -20.84 -3.67 -9.80
CA VAL A 258 -20.35 -2.36 -9.34
C VAL A 258 -19.08 -1.96 -10.09
N GLY A 259 -18.07 -2.85 -10.14
CA GLY A 259 -16.82 -2.52 -10.83
C GLY A 259 -17.00 -2.26 -12.33
N SER A 260 -17.98 -2.88 -12.97
CA SER A 260 -18.31 -2.63 -14.37
C SER A 260 -19.04 -1.29 -14.56
N ALA A 261 -20.01 -0.99 -13.70
CA ALA A 261 -20.77 0.26 -13.72
C ALA A 261 -19.89 1.50 -13.44
N LEU A 262 -18.90 1.36 -12.55
CA LEU A 262 -17.97 2.43 -12.16
C LEU A 262 -16.67 2.45 -13.00
N GLN A 263 -16.59 1.65 -14.07
CA GLN A 263 -15.38 1.53 -14.89
C GLN A 263 -14.10 1.32 -14.07
N ALA A 264 -14.11 0.37 -13.12
CA ALA A 264 -13.10 0.23 -12.06
C ALA A 264 -11.64 0.29 -12.53
N ASN A 265 -11.32 -0.21 -13.73
CA ASN A 265 -9.97 -0.15 -14.30
C ASN A 265 -9.39 1.27 -14.40
N ASN A 266 -10.25 2.28 -14.58
CA ASN A 266 -9.83 3.69 -14.66
C ASN A 266 -9.60 4.30 -13.27
N LEU A 267 -10.07 3.63 -12.21
CA LEU A 267 -10.01 4.12 -10.83
C LEU A 267 -8.81 3.54 -10.05
N GLY A 268 -8.18 2.49 -10.57
CA GLY A 268 -7.05 1.82 -9.92
C GLY A 268 -5.93 2.80 -9.58
N GLY A 269 -5.57 2.85 -8.30
CA GLY A 269 -4.52 3.70 -7.77
C GLY A 269 -4.94 5.10 -7.33
N LEU A 270 -6.16 5.53 -7.66
CA LEU A 270 -6.70 6.81 -7.20
C LEU A 270 -7.06 6.76 -5.71
N VAL A 271 -6.95 7.88 -5.01
CA VAL A 271 -7.22 8.00 -3.57
C VAL A 271 -8.53 8.72 -3.31
N LEU A 272 -9.42 8.08 -2.55
CA LEU A 272 -10.70 8.65 -2.11
C LEU A 272 -10.47 9.88 -1.21
N GLY A 273 -11.24 10.94 -1.46
CA GLY A 273 -11.14 12.22 -0.76
C GLY A 273 -9.98 13.11 -1.22
N ILE A 274 -9.14 12.64 -2.16
CA ILE A 274 -8.06 13.40 -2.80
C ILE A 274 -8.29 13.48 -4.31
N ASN A 275 -8.19 12.34 -5.02
CA ASN A 275 -8.38 12.26 -6.46
C ASN A 275 -9.86 12.11 -6.82
N ILE A 276 -10.60 11.35 -6.01
CA ILE A 276 -12.03 11.10 -6.17
C ILE A 276 -12.76 11.75 -5.00
N PRO A 277 -13.59 12.78 -5.21
CA PRO A 277 -14.42 13.36 -4.16
C PRO A 277 -15.31 12.29 -3.52
N LEU A 278 -15.35 12.32 -2.19
CA LEU A 278 -16.24 11.48 -1.39
C LEU A 278 -17.21 12.39 -0.64
N GLU A 279 -18.45 12.42 -1.10
CA GLU A 279 -19.47 13.36 -0.63
C GLU A 279 -20.52 12.69 0.26
N GLY A 280 -21.40 13.50 0.85
CA GLY A 280 -22.49 13.05 1.72
C GLY A 280 -22.04 12.75 3.14
N THR A 281 -22.93 12.16 3.94
CA THR A 281 -22.67 11.74 5.32
C THR A 281 -22.75 10.24 5.46
N THR A 282 -22.14 9.70 6.52
CA THR A 282 -22.23 8.27 6.81
C THR A 282 -23.64 7.93 7.25
N ALA A 283 -24.28 6.98 6.59
CA ALA A 283 -25.62 6.52 6.91
C ALA A 283 -25.61 5.34 7.90
N SER A 284 -26.76 5.10 8.55
CA SER A 284 -26.97 3.92 9.39
C SER A 284 -26.83 2.65 8.57
N SER A 285 -26.13 1.66 9.13
CA SER A 285 -25.84 0.40 8.46
C SER A 285 -26.12 -0.81 9.36
N GLY A 286 -26.72 -1.85 8.80
CA GLY A 286 -26.86 -3.16 9.43
C GLY A 286 -25.64 -4.03 9.14
N PHE A 287 -25.26 -4.86 10.13
CA PHE A 287 -24.18 -5.84 9.99
C PHE A 287 -24.71 -7.16 9.43
N ILE A 288 -24.00 -7.73 8.47
CA ILE A 288 -24.27 -9.05 7.91
C ILE A 288 -22.97 -9.86 8.00
N PRO A 289 -22.97 -11.04 8.65
CA PRO A 289 -21.78 -11.90 8.68
C PRO A 289 -21.24 -12.19 7.28
N GLY A 290 -19.91 -12.21 7.17
CA GLY A 290 -19.23 -12.57 5.93
C GLY A 290 -19.00 -14.07 5.85
N ASN A 291 -19.20 -14.65 4.68
CA ASN A 291 -19.08 -16.10 4.46
C ASN A 291 -17.80 -16.45 3.67
N VAL A 292 -16.91 -15.49 3.50
CA VAL A 292 -15.70 -15.61 2.67
C VAL A 292 -14.46 -15.51 3.56
N GLU A 293 -13.42 -16.24 3.19
CA GLU A 293 -12.12 -16.18 3.86
C GLU A 293 -11.63 -14.72 4.01
N TYR A 294 -11.12 -14.40 5.21
CA TYR A 294 -10.64 -13.07 5.62
C TYR A 294 -11.70 -11.98 5.76
N SER A 295 -12.98 -12.28 5.48
CA SER A 295 -14.04 -11.30 5.68
C SER A 295 -14.30 -11.06 7.17
N LEU A 296 -14.28 -9.79 7.56
CA LEU A 296 -14.71 -9.30 8.87
C LEU A 296 -16.21 -8.95 8.91
N GLY A 297 -16.90 -9.12 7.78
CA GLY A 297 -18.35 -8.94 7.63
C GLY A 297 -18.72 -7.78 6.72
N ARG A 298 -20.01 -7.74 6.37
CA ARG A 298 -20.62 -6.78 5.46
C ARG A 298 -21.43 -5.75 6.22
N TYR A 299 -21.47 -4.55 5.67
CA TYR A 299 -22.29 -3.45 6.16
C TYR A 299 -23.20 -3.00 5.03
N ARG A 300 -24.50 -2.94 5.29
CA ARG A 300 -25.49 -2.50 4.31
C ARG A 300 -26.33 -1.37 4.88
N MET A 301 -26.58 -0.34 4.08
CA MET A 301 -27.41 0.79 4.45
C MET A 301 -28.78 0.30 4.94
N GLN A 302 -29.19 0.76 6.12
CA GLN A 302 -30.57 0.57 6.58
C GLN A 302 -31.42 1.65 5.95
N HIS A 303 -32.50 1.27 5.27
CA HIS A 303 -33.52 2.24 4.88
C HIS A 303 -34.09 2.83 6.17
N SER A 304 -34.02 4.15 6.30
CA SER A 304 -34.82 4.88 7.28
C SER A 304 -36.29 4.54 7.01
N GLN A 305 -36.90 3.82 7.94
CA GLN A 305 -38.36 3.66 7.99
C GLN A 305 -39.05 5.01 8.13
#